data_AF-A0A1A3NFM4-F1
#
_entry.id   AF-A0A1A3NFM4-F1
#
_cell.length_a   1.000
_cell.length_b   1.000
_cell.length_c   1.000
_cell.angle_alpha   90.00
_cell.angle_beta   90.00
_cell.angle_gamma   90.00
#
_symmetry.space_group_name_H-M   'P 1'
#
loop_
_entity.id
_entity.type
_entity.pdbx_description
1 polymer ?
#
loop_
_entity_poly.entity_id
_entity_poly.type
_entity_poly.pdbx_seq_one_letter_code
_entity_poly.pdbx_strand_id
1 'polypeptide(L)'
;EVAESVDMRTFPGAEYGPTAPPPSPARIQQINTEQCEPAVRRYLGPKFDPNSKFTVSMLWSGDRAWRQAGERRMLCGLQLPGPNNQQVAFKGKVAEIEQSKVWPAGTCLGIDSTTNQPVDVPVDCAAPHAMEVTGTVNLGEKFPTALPPEAEQDGFIKDACTKMTDAYLAPVKLRTTTLTLIYPTVSLPSWSAGSREVACNIGATLGNGGWATLVNSAKGQLLINGQAPVPPPDIPQERLTLPQIPVQVPTQQPSAPSQQTPSTPPGNQHLPNQQPVVTPTREPSAPATQAPAPQGPPPAPDGGAPPPADNPPPAEPAPVN
;
A
#
# COMPACT_ATOMS: atom_id res chain seq x y z
N GLU A 1 -13.29 10.22 -13.40
CA GLU A 1 -13.57 11.67 -13.46
C GLU A 1 -12.35 12.41 -13.98
N VAL A 2 -12.51 13.37 -14.89
CA VAL A 2 -11.40 14.18 -15.41
C VAL A 2 -11.29 15.46 -14.59
N ALA A 3 -10.10 15.74 -14.06
CA ALA A 3 -9.78 16.93 -13.29
C ALA A 3 -9.20 18.05 -14.17
N GLU A 4 -8.33 17.70 -15.11
CA GLU A 4 -7.65 18.67 -15.98
C GLU A 4 -7.30 18.04 -17.33
N SER A 5 -7.36 18.85 -18.39
CA SER A 5 -6.81 18.50 -19.69
C SER A 5 -5.48 19.24 -19.87
N VAL A 6 -4.39 18.48 -19.90
CA VAL A 6 -3.03 19.01 -19.99
C VAL A 6 -2.54 18.90 -21.44
N ASP A 7 -2.16 20.03 -22.03
CA ASP A 7 -1.50 20.04 -23.33
C ASP A 7 0.01 19.93 -23.14
N MET A 8 0.58 18.75 -23.45
CA MET A 8 1.99 18.49 -23.19
C MET A 8 2.92 19.35 -24.07
N ARG A 9 2.42 19.98 -25.13
CA ARG A 9 3.21 20.91 -25.98
C ARG A 9 3.58 22.20 -25.25
N THR A 10 2.93 22.49 -24.13
CA THR A 10 3.22 23.68 -23.32
C THR A 10 4.49 23.53 -22.49
N PHE A 11 4.97 22.30 -22.28
CA PHE A 11 6.25 22.07 -21.60
C PHE A 11 7.42 22.28 -22.56
N PRO A 12 8.46 23.02 -22.14
CA PRO A 12 9.61 23.28 -22.98
C PRO A 12 10.41 22.00 -23.25
N GLY A 13 11.01 21.92 -24.44
CA GLY A 13 11.89 20.81 -24.83
C GLY A 13 11.35 19.95 -25.97
N ALA A 14 12.16 18.96 -26.37
CA ALA A 14 11.84 18.08 -27.49
C ALA A 14 10.94 16.88 -27.11
N GLU A 15 10.74 16.63 -25.81
CA GLU A 15 10.05 15.43 -25.29
C GLU A 15 8.62 15.27 -25.84
N TYR A 16 7.92 16.38 -26.07
CA TYR A 16 6.54 16.38 -26.59
C TYR A 16 6.44 17.04 -27.97
N GLY A 17 7.58 17.22 -28.65
CA GLY A 17 7.66 17.83 -29.96
C GLY A 17 6.93 17.02 -31.06
N PRO A 18 6.78 17.59 -32.27
CA PRO A 18 6.06 16.95 -33.37
C PRO A 18 6.59 15.57 -33.76
N THR A 19 7.92 15.38 -33.68
CA THR A 19 8.60 14.14 -34.05
C THR A 19 8.94 13.24 -32.85
N ALA A 20 8.50 13.62 -31.64
CA ALA A 20 8.83 12.87 -30.44
C ALA A 20 8.20 11.47 -30.45
N PRO A 21 8.94 10.42 -30.01
CA PRO A 21 8.35 9.11 -29.84
C PRO A 21 7.27 9.15 -28.72
N PRO A 22 6.30 8.21 -28.73
CA PRO A 22 5.39 8.05 -27.61
C PRO A 22 6.15 7.76 -26.29
N PRO A 23 5.62 8.19 -25.14
CA PRO A 23 6.26 7.94 -23.85
C PRO A 23 6.30 6.44 -23.53
N SER A 24 7.39 5.98 -22.92
CA SER A 24 7.49 4.62 -22.40
C SER A 24 6.54 4.40 -21.22
N PRO A 25 6.19 3.15 -20.85
CA PRO A 25 5.38 2.88 -19.66
C PRO A 25 5.94 3.51 -18.38
N ALA A 26 7.27 3.46 -18.19
CA ALA A 26 7.92 4.10 -17.05
C ALA A 26 7.77 5.63 -17.08
N ARG A 27 7.87 6.25 -18.26
CA ARG A 27 7.66 7.70 -18.39
C ARG A 27 6.21 8.10 -18.16
N ILE A 28 5.25 7.29 -18.59
CA ILE A 28 3.82 7.50 -18.31
C ILE A 28 3.57 7.58 -16.80
N GLN A 29 4.20 6.71 -16.00
CA GLN A 29 4.09 6.77 -14.54
C GLN A 29 4.68 8.06 -13.97
N GLN A 30 5.83 8.50 -14.48
CA GLN A 30 6.43 9.77 -14.06
C GLN A 30 5.56 10.98 -14.44
N ILE A 31 4.99 11.01 -15.64
CA ILE A 31 4.04 12.07 -16.07
C ILE A 31 2.83 12.10 -15.13
N ASN A 32 2.32 10.94 -14.69
CA ASN A 32 1.21 10.90 -13.76
C ASN A 32 1.54 11.62 -12.44
N THR A 33 2.73 11.38 -11.87
CA THR A 33 3.20 12.06 -10.66
C THR A 33 3.53 13.53 -10.89
N GLU A 34 4.20 13.88 -12.00
CA GLU A 34 4.63 15.25 -12.29
C GLU A 34 3.47 16.18 -12.67
N GLN A 35 2.50 15.66 -13.42
CA GLN A 35 1.45 16.49 -14.05
C GLN A 35 0.07 16.23 -13.46
N CYS A 36 -0.32 14.96 -13.31
CA CYS A 36 -1.68 14.63 -12.91
C CYS A 36 -1.92 14.74 -11.40
N GLU A 37 -0.94 14.42 -10.55
CA GLU A 37 -1.10 14.61 -9.11
C GLU A 37 -1.31 16.10 -8.73
N PRO A 38 -0.50 17.07 -9.21
CA PRO A 38 -0.77 18.49 -8.95
C PRO A 38 -2.11 18.96 -9.52
N ALA A 39 -2.48 18.49 -10.72
CA ALA A 39 -3.76 18.82 -11.35
C ALA A 39 -4.95 18.37 -10.50
N VAL A 40 -4.94 17.11 -10.06
CA VAL A 40 -6.00 16.55 -9.20
C VAL A 40 -6.03 17.23 -7.83
N ARG A 41 -4.87 17.52 -7.23
CA ARG A 41 -4.79 18.26 -5.96
C ARG A 41 -5.41 19.65 -6.06
N ARG A 42 -5.15 20.40 -7.15
CA ARG A 42 -5.80 21.69 -7.40
C ARG A 42 -7.30 21.56 -7.60
N TYR A 43 -7.73 20.53 -8.36
CA TYR A 43 -9.14 20.30 -8.66
C TYR A 43 -9.97 19.96 -7.42
N LEU A 44 -9.50 19.02 -6.59
CA LEU A 44 -10.21 18.62 -5.37
C LEU A 44 -9.99 19.62 -4.22
N GLY A 45 -8.88 20.37 -4.22
CA GLY A 45 -8.56 21.35 -3.19
C GLY A 45 -8.60 20.73 -1.78
N PRO A 46 -9.34 21.32 -0.82
CA PRO A 46 -9.50 20.76 0.52
C PRO A 46 -10.11 19.35 0.56
N LYS A 47 -10.78 18.91 -0.51
CA LYS A 47 -11.39 17.58 -0.64
C LYS A 47 -10.44 16.51 -1.16
N PHE A 48 -9.17 16.83 -1.42
CA PHE A 48 -8.19 15.84 -1.82
C PHE A 48 -7.80 14.95 -0.62
N ASP A 49 -8.19 13.68 -0.64
CA ASP A 49 -7.71 12.70 0.34
C ASP A 49 -6.47 11.97 -0.22
N PRO A 50 -5.27 12.13 0.38
CA PRO A 50 -4.09 11.37 -0.03
C PRO A 50 -4.21 9.85 0.19
N ASN A 51 -5.16 9.41 1.02
CA ASN A 51 -5.46 8.00 1.28
C ASN A 51 -6.79 7.55 0.66
N SER A 52 -7.24 8.24 -0.39
CA SER A 52 -8.48 7.92 -1.11
C SER A 52 -8.47 6.51 -1.71
N LYS A 53 -9.66 5.89 -1.80
CA LYS A 53 -9.91 4.70 -2.65
C LYS A 53 -9.83 5.03 -4.14
N PHE A 54 -9.95 6.31 -4.51
CA PHE A 54 -9.73 6.76 -5.87
C PHE A 54 -8.24 7.03 -6.09
N THR A 55 -7.72 6.60 -7.23
CA THR A 55 -6.32 6.81 -7.60
C THR A 55 -6.20 7.88 -8.68
N VAL A 56 -5.13 8.68 -8.60
CA VAL A 56 -4.76 9.61 -9.66
C VAL A 56 -4.29 8.81 -10.86
N SER A 57 -4.86 9.12 -12.03
CA SER A 57 -4.50 8.46 -13.27
C SER A 57 -4.55 9.45 -14.44
N MET A 58 -4.04 8.98 -15.57
CA MET A 58 -3.94 9.72 -16.81
C MET A 58 -4.52 8.89 -17.95
N LEU A 59 -5.38 9.51 -18.75
CA LEU A 59 -5.79 8.98 -20.05
C LEU A 59 -5.08 9.76 -21.16
N TRP A 60 -4.59 9.04 -22.16
CA TRP A 60 -3.94 9.62 -23.32
C TRP A 60 -4.37 8.91 -24.60
N SER A 61 -4.18 9.56 -25.74
CA SER A 61 -4.70 9.11 -27.04
C SER A 61 -3.99 7.86 -27.60
N GLY A 62 -2.94 7.38 -26.94
CA GLY A 62 -2.15 6.21 -27.33
C GLY A 62 -1.21 6.46 -28.52
N ASP A 63 -0.37 5.47 -28.79
CA ASP A 63 0.70 5.49 -29.79
C ASP A 63 0.28 5.98 -31.18
N ARG A 64 -0.86 5.50 -31.68
CA ARG A 64 -1.31 5.80 -33.05
C ARG A 64 -1.62 7.29 -33.20
N ALA A 65 -2.45 7.83 -32.31
CA ALA A 65 -2.82 9.24 -32.31
C ALA A 65 -1.60 10.14 -32.03
N TRP A 66 -0.69 9.69 -31.15
CA TRP A 66 0.56 10.38 -30.89
C TRP A 66 1.41 10.53 -32.15
N ARG A 67 1.65 9.43 -32.88
CA ARG A 67 2.52 9.44 -34.06
C ARG A 67 1.87 10.08 -35.29
N GLN A 68 0.58 9.84 -35.51
CA GLN A 68 -0.08 10.20 -36.79
C GLN A 68 -0.82 11.53 -36.74
N ALA A 69 -1.46 11.85 -35.61
CA ALA A 69 -2.24 13.07 -35.44
C ALA A 69 -1.50 14.15 -34.64
N GLY A 70 -0.29 13.84 -34.13
CA GLY A 70 0.46 14.74 -33.27
C GLY A 70 -0.27 15.01 -31.95
N GLU A 71 -1.13 14.09 -31.50
CA GLU A 71 -1.87 14.25 -30.24
C GLU A 71 -0.89 14.25 -29.07
N ARG A 72 -0.98 15.30 -28.26
CA ARG A 72 -0.15 15.54 -27.06
C ARG A 72 -1.00 15.93 -25.86
N ARG A 73 -2.32 15.79 -25.97
CA ARG A 73 -3.24 16.06 -24.87
C ARG A 73 -3.32 14.86 -23.95
N MET A 74 -3.14 15.11 -22.66
CA MET A 74 -3.40 14.16 -21.59
C MET A 74 -4.63 14.60 -20.80
N LEU A 75 -5.43 13.65 -20.34
CA LEU A 75 -6.52 13.90 -19.42
C LEU A 75 -6.13 13.33 -18.06
N CYS A 76 -5.82 14.23 -17.14
CA CYS A 76 -5.51 13.89 -15.76
C CYS A 76 -6.80 13.81 -14.94
N GLY A 77 -6.92 12.81 -14.08
CA GLY A 77 -8.14 12.60 -13.33
C GLY A 77 -8.04 11.55 -12.24
N LEU A 78 -9.20 11.16 -11.75
CA LEU A 78 -9.36 10.12 -10.73
C LEU A 78 -10.13 8.93 -11.29
N GLN A 79 -9.69 7.74 -10.92
CA GLN A 79 -10.36 6.47 -11.22
C GLN A 79 -10.55 5.65 -9.96
N LEU A 80 -11.56 4.79 -9.95
CA LEU A 80 -11.72 3.76 -8.93
C LEU A 80 -11.08 2.47 -9.45
N PRO A 81 -9.96 2.01 -8.89
CA PRO A 81 -9.34 0.75 -9.28
C PRO A 81 -10.30 -0.44 -9.10
N GLY A 82 -10.23 -1.39 -10.02
CA GLY A 82 -10.97 -2.64 -9.99
C GLY A 82 -10.09 -3.83 -10.35
N PRO A 83 -10.65 -5.04 -10.30
CA PRO A 83 -9.93 -6.28 -10.57
C PRO A 83 -9.31 -6.28 -11.98
N ASN A 84 -8.21 -7.01 -12.18
CA ASN A 84 -7.59 -7.22 -13.50
C ASN A 84 -7.26 -5.91 -14.25
N ASN A 85 -6.77 -4.89 -13.53
CA ASN A 85 -6.46 -3.56 -14.04
C ASN A 85 -7.65 -2.84 -14.73
N GLN A 86 -8.88 -3.27 -14.43
CA GLN A 86 -10.09 -2.58 -14.90
C GLN A 86 -10.43 -1.41 -13.98
N GLN A 87 -11.15 -0.43 -14.51
CA GLN A 87 -11.73 0.64 -13.69
C GLN A 87 -13.16 0.25 -13.30
N VAL A 88 -13.52 0.50 -12.05
CA VAL A 88 -14.90 0.35 -11.58
C VAL A 88 -15.68 1.62 -11.94
N ALA A 89 -16.84 1.43 -12.57
CA ALA A 89 -17.74 2.54 -12.83
C ALA A 89 -18.29 3.10 -11.50
N PHE A 90 -18.27 4.42 -11.36
CA PHE A 90 -18.88 5.14 -10.25
C PHE A 90 -19.65 6.35 -10.77
N LYS A 91 -20.56 6.90 -9.96
CA LYS A 91 -21.39 8.05 -10.30
C LYS A 91 -21.21 9.16 -9.27
N GLY A 92 -21.13 10.40 -9.76
CA GLY A 92 -20.95 11.60 -8.93
C GLY A 92 -19.54 12.18 -9.06
N LYS A 93 -19.28 13.26 -8.32
CA LYS A 93 -17.96 13.90 -8.23
C LYS A 93 -17.21 13.32 -7.03
N VAL A 94 -15.93 13.00 -7.18
CA VAL A 94 -15.10 12.47 -6.09
C VAL A 94 -15.08 13.40 -4.87
N ALA A 95 -15.14 14.72 -5.08
CA ALA A 95 -15.23 15.71 -3.99
C ALA A 95 -16.49 15.59 -3.10
N GLU A 96 -17.52 14.90 -3.58
CA GLU A 96 -18.83 14.72 -2.94
C GLU A 96 -19.10 13.27 -2.51
N ILE A 97 -18.15 12.36 -2.78
CA ILE A 97 -18.26 10.93 -2.46
C ILE A 97 -17.33 10.63 -1.29
N GLU A 98 -17.75 9.72 -0.40
CA GLU A 98 -16.88 9.18 0.65
C GLU A 98 -15.66 8.47 0.02
N GLN A 99 -14.47 8.97 0.35
CA GLN A 99 -13.19 8.57 -0.24
C GLN A 99 -12.46 7.50 0.56
N SER A 100 -12.93 7.18 1.77
CA SER A 100 -12.38 6.09 2.59
C SER A 100 -12.19 4.78 1.82
N LYS A 101 -11.06 4.12 2.08
CA LYS A 101 -10.72 2.77 1.58
C LYS A 101 -11.51 1.69 2.32
N VAL A 102 -12.81 1.66 2.01
CA VAL A 102 -13.76 0.71 2.57
C VAL A 102 -14.46 -0.05 1.45
N TRP A 103 -14.71 -1.32 1.73
CA TRP A 103 -15.42 -2.24 0.83
C TRP A 103 -16.42 -3.06 1.64
N PRO A 104 -17.43 -3.67 1.00
CA PRO A 104 -18.37 -4.54 1.70
C PRO A 104 -17.66 -5.69 2.43
N ALA A 105 -18.21 -6.11 3.57
CA ALA A 105 -17.74 -7.30 4.28
C ALA A 105 -17.75 -8.53 3.35
N GLY A 106 -16.71 -9.35 3.43
CA GLY A 106 -16.42 -10.46 2.52
C GLY A 106 -15.62 -10.09 1.27
N THR A 107 -15.25 -8.83 1.09
CA THR A 107 -14.33 -8.43 0.01
C THR A 107 -12.90 -8.86 0.34
N CYS A 108 -12.23 -9.56 -0.57
CA CYS A 108 -10.80 -9.86 -0.47
C CYS A 108 -9.99 -8.83 -1.26
N LEU A 109 -8.91 -8.31 -0.65
CA LEU A 109 -8.04 -7.29 -1.23
C LEU A 109 -6.73 -7.93 -1.69
N GLY A 110 -6.39 -7.75 -2.97
CA GLY A 110 -5.28 -8.43 -3.63
C GLY A 110 -3.93 -8.24 -2.95
N ILE A 111 -2.96 -9.05 -3.37
CA ILE A 111 -1.56 -8.94 -2.92
C ILE A 111 -0.65 -8.84 -4.13
N ASP A 112 0.33 -7.93 -4.07
CA ASP A 112 1.45 -7.94 -5.00
C ASP A 112 2.47 -8.97 -4.52
N SER A 113 2.57 -10.10 -5.21
CA SER A 113 3.48 -11.20 -4.87
C SER A 113 4.96 -10.84 -4.98
N THR A 114 5.30 -9.75 -5.67
CA THR A 114 6.69 -9.28 -5.80
C THR A 114 7.13 -8.53 -4.55
N THR A 115 6.23 -7.75 -3.95
CA THR A 115 6.52 -6.86 -2.82
C THR A 115 5.94 -7.36 -1.49
N ASN A 116 5.07 -8.39 -1.54
CA ASN A 116 4.26 -8.86 -0.41
C ASN A 116 3.47 -7.73 0.25
N GLN A 117 2.92 -6.83 -0.56
CA GLN A 117 2.11 -5.71 -0.10
C GLN A 117 0.65 -5.85 -0.53
N PRO A 118 -0.32 -5.41 0.28
CA PRO A 118 -1.72 -5.37 -0.11
C PRO A 118 -1.90 -4.43 -1.30
N VAL A 119 -2.84 -4.79 -2.17
CA VAL A 119 -3.34 -3.94 -3.24
C VAL A 119 -4.77 -3.59 -2.88
N ASP A 120 -5.09 -2.29 -2.87
CA ASP A 120 -6.43 -1.75 -2.57
C ASP A 120 -7.43 -2.00 -3.71
N VAL A 121 -7.46 -3.24 -4.22
CA VAL A 121 -8.26 -3.71 -5.34
C VAL A 121 -8.93 -5.01 -4.92
N PRO A 122 -10.27 -5.08 -4.99
CA PRO A 122 -11.01 -6.31 -4.78
C PRO A 122 -10.57 -7.42 -5.74
N VAL A 123 -10.47 -8.65 -5.23
CA VAL A 123 -10.24 -9.87 -5.98
C VAL A 123 -11.20 -10.96 -5.52
N ASP A 124 -11.36 -12.02 -6.32
CA ASP A 124 -12.01 -13.24 -5.85
C ASP A 124 -11.19 -13.82 -4.67
N CYS A 125 -11.83 -14.21 -3.57
CA CYS A 125 -11.13 -14.77 -2.42
C CYS A 125 -10.41 -16.09 -2.73
N ALA A 126 -10.80 -16.82 -3.78
CA ALA A 126 -10.05 -17.98 -4.27
C ALA A 126 -8.73 -17.58 -4.97
N ALA A 127 -8.56 -16.32 -5.34
CA ALA A 127 -7.31 -15.77 -5.82
C ALA A 127 -6.41 -15.33 -4.65
N PRO A 128 -5.07 -15.23 -4.88
CA PRO A 128 -4.14 -14.68 -3.90
C PRO A 128 -4.55 -13.27 -3.42
N HIS A 129 -4.65 -13.09 -2.11
CA HIS A 129 -5.01 -11.82 -1.48
C HIS A 129 -4.27 -11.60 -0.16
N ALA A 130 -4.17 -10.36 0.31
CA ALA A 130 -3.48 -10.03 1.55
C ALA A 130 -4.44 -9.94 2.74
N MET A 131 -5.68 -9.51 2.49
CA MET A 131 -6.66 -9.20 3.53
C MET A 131 -8.08 -9.54 3.08
N GLU A 132 -8.94 -9.85 4.04
CA GLU A 132 -10.38 -9.97 3.87
C GLU A 132 -11.09 -8.94 4.75
N VAL A 133 -12.02 -8.18 4.18
CA VAL A 133 -12.78 -7.14 4.88
C VAL A 133 -13.89 -7.80 5.69
N THR A 134 -14.00 -7.52 6.98
CA THR A 134 -15.02 -8.07 7.87
C THR A 134 -16.11 -7.07 8.24
N GLY A 135 -15.85 -5.77 8.03
CA GLY A 135 -16.79 -4.70 8.35
C GLY A 135 -16.23 -3.31 8.05
N THR A 136 -17.03 -2.29 8.35
CA THR A 136 -16.67 -0.88 8.19
C THR A 136 -17.19 -0.11 9.40
N VAL A 137 -16.33 0.74 9.95
CA VAL A 137 -16.67 1.61 11.08
C VAL A 137 -16.74 3.05 10.58
N ASN A 138 -17.85 3.73 10.83
CA ASN A 138 -18.00 5.16 10.58
C ASN A 138 -17.68 5.95 11.85
N LEU A 139 -16.55 6.65 11.86
CA LEU A 139 -16.14 7.49 12.98
C LEU A 139 -17.01 8.73 13.13
N GLY A 140 -17.63 9.21 12.04
CA GLY A 140 -18.49 10.39 12.05
C GLY A 140 -19.76 10.22 12.89
N GLU A 141 -20.22 8.98 13.11
CA GLU A 141 -21.37 8.70 13.99
C GLU A 141 -21.05 8.96 15.46
N LYS A 142 -19.82 8.68 15.90
CA LYS A 142 -19.36 8.91 17.28
C LYS A 142 -18.73 10.29 17.46
N PHE A 143 -18.04 10.80 16.43
CA PHE A 143 -17.26 12.03 16.46
C PHE A 143 -17.76 13.02 15.39
N PRO A 144 -18.90 13.69 15.62
CA PRO A 144 -19.57 14.48 14.57
C PRO A 144 -18.87 15.80 14.22
N THR A 145 -17.99 16.32 15.08
CA THR A 145 -17.46 17.69 14.97
C THR A 145 -16.02 17.75 14.46
N ALA A 146 -15.11 17.03 15.12
CA ALA A 146 -13.68 17.11 14.86
C ALA A 146 -13.05 15.73 14.90
N LEU A 147 -11.88 15.61 14.26
CA LEU A 147 -11.06 14.41 14.37
C LEU A 147 -10.66 14.23 15.84
N PRO A 148 -11.06 13.14 16.51
CA PRO A 148 -10.66 12.92 17.88
C PRO A 148 -9.17 12.50 17.94
N PRO A 149 -8.52 12.59 19.12
CA PRO A 149 -7.17 12.07 19.32
C PRO A 149 -7.05 10.60 18.89
N GLU A 150 -5.88 10.23 18.38
CA GLU A 150 -5.65 8.90 17.80
C GLU A 150 -6.01 7.75 18.76
N ALA A 151 -5.67 7.87 20.05
CA ALA A 151 -6.01 6.85 21.06
C ALA A 151 -7.52 6.66 21.24
N GLU A 152 -8.31 7.72 21.08
CA GLU A 152 -9.77 7.65 21.17
C GLU A 152 -10.38 7.04 19.90
N GLN A 153 -9.77 7.30 18.74
CA GLN A 153 -10.10 6.59 17.50
C GLN A 153 -9.82 5.10 17.65
N ASP A 154 -8.60 4.72 18.01
CA ASP A 154 -8.18 3.33 18.12
C ASP A 154 -9.09 2.55 19.07
N GLY A 155 -9.37 3.09 20.27
CA GLY A 155 -10.27 2.43 21.21
C GLY A 155 -11.67 2.18 20.63
N PHE A 156 -12.26 3.17 19.95
CA PHE A 156 -13.56 3.01 19.30
C PHE A 156 -13.54 2.00 18.15
N ILE A 157 -12.56 2.13 17.25
CA ILE A 157 -12.44 1.27 16.06
C ILE A 157 -12.17 -0.17 16.50
N LYS A 158 -11.28 -0.38 17.48
CA LYS A 158 -10.96 -1.69 18.03
C LYS A 158 -12.20 -2.42 18.51
N ASP A 159 -13.01 -1.78 19.36
CA ASP A 159 -14.19 -2.39 19.94
C ASP A 159 -15.23 -2.74 18.86
N ALA A 160 -15.47 -1.80 17.94
CA ALA A 160 -16.42 -1.98 16.85
C ALA A 160 -15.96 -3.07 15.87
N CYS A 161 -14.71 -3.01 15.41
CA CYS A 161 -14.14 -3.98 14.48
C CYS A 161 -14.01 -5.38 15.09
N THR A 162 -13.72 -5.50 16.39
CA THR A 162 -13.72 -6.79 17.09
C THR A 162 -15.10 -7.43 17.01
N LYS A 163 -16.15 -6.70 17.39
CA LYS A 163 -17.53 -7.17 17.34
C LYS A 163 -17.98 -7.55 15.92
N MET A 164 -17.66 -6.71 14.93
CA MET A 164 -18.01 -6.98 13.53
C MET A 164 -17.28 -8.21 12.99
N THR A 165 -15.99 -8.38 13.33
CA THR A 165 -15.18 -9.52 12.91
C THR A 165 -15.68 -10.83 13.51
N ASP A 166 -15.98 -10.85 14.82
CA ASP A 166 -16.54 -12.03 15.47
C ASP A 166 -17.89 -12.43 14.87
N ALA A 167 -18.77 -11.46 14.60
CA ALA A 167 -20.05 -11.70 13.95
C ALA A 167 -19.89 -12.18 12.51
N TYR A 168 -18.94 -11.61 11.77
CA TYR A 168 -18.64 -12.00 10.40
C TYR A 168 -18.12 -13.43 10.31
N LEU A 169 -17.22 -13.85 11.21
CA LEU A 169 -16.60 -15.16 11.18
C LEU A 169 -17.45 -16.29 11.77
N ALA A 170 -18.45 -15.98 12.59
CA ALA A 170 -19.26 -16.98 13.27
C ALA A 170 -19.75 -18.11 12.33
N PRO A 171 -19.57 -19.39 12.71
CA PRO A 171 -19.12 -19.90 14.00
C PRO A 171 -17.59 -20.02 14.17
N VAL A 172 -16.80 -19.69 13.16
CA VAL A 172 -15.33 -19.71 13.24
C VAL A 172 -14.86 -18.59 14.17
N LYS A 173 -13.85 -18.87 15.00
CA LYS A 173 -13.25 -17.86 15.89
C LYS A 173 -12.01 -17.29 15.21
N LEU A 174 -11.81 -15.97 15.25
CA LEU A 174 -10.61 -15.33 14.66
C LEU A 174 -9.32 -16.03 15.10
N ARG A 175 -9.19 -16.35 16.39
CA ARG A 175 -8.02 -17.03 16.96
C ARG A 175 -7.70 -18.37 16.27
N THR A 176 -8.68 -19.12 15.78
CA THR A 176 -8.44 -20.41 15.11
C THR A 176 -8.01 -20.26 13.65
N THR A 177 -8.09 -19.05 13.10
CA THR A 177 -7.67 -18.77 11.71
C THR A 177 -6.20 -18.39 11.60
N THR A 178 -5.50 -18.14 12.72
CA THR A 178 -4.13 -17.59 12.75
C THR A 178 -4.01 -16.17 12.16
N LEU A 179 -5.12 -15.59 11.65
CA LEU A 179 -5.19 -14.20 11.20
C LEU A 179 -5.30 -13.23 12.38
N THR A 180 -4.89 -12.00 12.14
CA THR A 180 -5.05 -10.88 13.06
C THR A 180 -6.07 -9.89 12.51
N LEU A 181 -6.76 -9.19 13.41
CA LEU A 181 -7.56 -8.02 13.05
C LEU A 181 -6.62 -6.84 12.78
N ILE A 182 -6.78 -6.19 11.62
CA ILE A 182 -6.06 -4.99 11.20
C ILE A 182 -7.07 -3.90 10.85
N TYR A 183 -6.85 -2.70 11.36
CA TYR A 183 -7.61 -1.50 11.01
C TYR A 183 -6.70 -0.27 11.14
N PRO A 184 -6.87 0.74 10.28
CA PRO A 184 -6.17 2.01 10.42
C PRO A 184 -6.97 2.98 11.32
N THR A 185 -6.32 4.05 11.77
CA THR A 185 -6.98 5.28 12.23
C THR A 185 -7.14 6.27 11.07
N VAL A 186 -7.99 7.28 11.22
CA VAL A 186 -8.17 8.32 10.20
C VAL A 186 -7.18 9.45 10.41
N SER A 187 -6.40 9.76 9.38
CA SER A 187 -5.44 10.86 9.40
C SER A 187 -6.14 12.24 9.31
N LEU A 188 -5.48 13.30 9.80
CA LEU A 188 -5.99 14.67 9.67
C LEU A 188 -6.25 15.09 8.20
N PRO A 189 -5.35 14.80 7.22
CA PRO A 189 -5.64 15.06 5.82
C PRO A 189 -6.92 14.35 5.32
N SER A 190 -7.07 13.06 5.60
CA SER A 190 -8.25 12.29 5.18
C SER A 190 -9.53 12.81 5.84
N TRP A 191 -9.49 13.12 7.14
CA TRP A 191 -10.62 13.73 7.83
C TRP A 191 -10.99 15.09 7.25
N SER A 192 -10.01 15.94 6.95
CA SER A 192 -10.25 17.26 6.36
C SER A 192 -10.84 17.16 4.96
N ALA A 193 -10.43 16.14 4.20
CA ALA A 193 -10.98 15.82 2.89
C ALA A 193 -12.44 15.33 2.93
N GLY A 194 -12.88 14.81 4.08
CA GLY A 194 -14.25 14.37 4.31
C GLY A 194 -14.38 12.90 4.65
N SER A 195 -13.28 12.14 4.65
CA SER A 195 -13.29 10.72 4.93
C SER A 195 -13.60 10.42 6.39
N ARG A 196 -14.61 9.59 6.65
CA ARG A 196 -15.07 9.25 8.02
C ARG A 196 -15.02 7.78 8.34
N GLU A 197 -14.71 6.92 7.38
CA GLU A 197 -14.86 5.47 7.54
C GLU A 197 -13.51 4.74 7.50
N VAL A 198 -13.43 3.62 8.22
CA VAL A 198 -12.28 2.69 8.18
C VAL A 198 -12.76 1.27 8.00
N ALA A 199 -11.98 0.46 7.28
CA ALA A 199 -12.26 -0.96 7.08
C ALA A 199 -11.69 -1.79 8.23
N CYS A 200 -12.48 -2.74 8.72
CA CYS A 200 -12.03 -3.82 9.59
C CYS A 200 -11.54 -4.95 8.69
N ASN A 201 -10.26 -5.29 8.76
CA ASN A 201 -9.66 -6.30 7.91
C ASN A 201 -9.10 -7.44 8.75
N ILE A 202 -9.07 -8.64 8.19
CA ILE A 202 -8.31 -9.76 8.75
C ILE A 202 -7.23 -10.18 7.77
N GLY A 203 -6.05 -10.47 8.28
CA GLY A 203 -4.91 -10.92 7.47
C GLY A 203 -3.76 -11.42 8.32
N ALA A 204 -2.64 -11.77 7.68
CA ALA A 204 -1.45 -12.26 8.36
C ALA A 204 -0.21 -11.53 7.87
N THR A 205 0.66 -11.11 8.79
CA THR A 205 1.91 -10.42 8.50
C THR A 205 3.10 -11.38 8.57
N LEU A 206 4.14 -11.15 7.78
CA LEU A 206 5.38 -11.94 7.77
C LEU A 206 6.39 -11.51 8.86
N GLY A 207 6.07 -10.48 9.66
CA GLY A 207 6.97 -9.95 10.69
C GLY A 207 8.10 -9.06 10.17
N ASN A 208 8.25 -8.93 8.84
CA ASN A 208 9.24 -8.08 8.17
C ASN A 208 8.62 -6.85 7.49
N GLY A 209 7.38 -6.50 7.83
CA GLY A 209 6.58 -5.46 7.16
C GLY A 209 5.85 -5.93 5.90
N GLY A 210 6.04 -7.18 5.47
CA GLY A 210 5.26 -7.82 4.41
C GLY A 210 4.04 -8.60 4.92
N TRP A 211 3.19 -8.98 3.98
CA TRP A 211 1.96 -9.74 4.20
C TRP A 211 2.09 -11.17 3.68
N ALA A 212 1.47 -12.11 4.38
CA ALA A 212 1.31 -13.46 3.88
C ALA A 212 0.26 -13.49 2.76
N THR A 213 0.43 -14.41 1.82
CA THR A 213 -0.57 -14.66 0.78
C THR A 213 -1.68 -15.54 1.35
N LEU A 214 -2.90 -15.06 1.30
CA LEU A 214 -4.11 -15.80 1.64
C LEU A 214 -4.76 -16.37 0.38
N VAL A 215 -5.36 -17.54 0.52
CA VAL A 215 -6.22 -18.16 -0.50
C VAL A 215 -7.45 -18.76 0.19
N ASN A 216 -8.62 -18.55 -0.42
CA ASN A 216 -9.96 -18.78 0.13
C ASN A 216 -10.33 -17.82 1.27
N SER A 217 -11.64 -17.66 1.50
CA SER A 217 -12.14 -16.86 2.63
C SER A 217 -11.78 -17.51 3.97
N ALA A 218 -11.58 -16.67 4.99
CA ALA A 218 -11.41 -17.04 6.38
C ALA A 218 -12.60 -17.82 6.97
N LYS A 219 -13.77 -17.81 6.31
CA LYS A 219 -14.95 -18.62 6.67
C LYS A 219 -14.90 -20.04 6.09
N GLY A 220 -13.92 -20.34 5.23
CA GLY A 220 -13.79 -21.60 4.51
C GLY A 220 -12.46 -22.29 4.76
N GLN A 221 -11.96 -23.01 3.74
CA GLN A 221 -10.67 -23.69 3.76
C GLN A 221 -9.53 -22.70 3.50
N LEU A 222 -9.36 -21.74 4.41
CA LEU A 222 -8.30 -20.74 4.36
C LEU A 222 -6.93 -21.41 4.22
N LEU A 223 -6.08 -20.86 3.37
CA LEU A 223 -4.65 -21.15 3.29
C LEU A 223 -3.86 -19.87 3.53
N ILE A 224 -2.80 -19.98 4.32
CA ILE A 224 -1.82 -18.92 4.58
C ILE A 224 -0.49 -19.40 4.03
N ASN A 225 0.02 -18.75 2.98
CA ASN A 225 1.19 -19.19 2.20
C ASN A 225 1.10 -20.67 1.77
N GLY A 226 -0.09 -21.10 1.35
CA GLY A 226 -0.36 -22.47 0.89
C GLY A 226 -0.51 -23.51 2.01
N GLN A 227 -0.42 -23.11 3.29
CA GLN A 227 -0.60 -24.00 4.43
C GLN A 227 -1.94 -23.73 5.14
N ALA A 228 -2.57 -24.77 5.66
CA ALA A 228 -3.75 -24.58 6.51
C ALA A 228 -3.36 -23.84 7.80
N PRO A 229 -4.22 -22.95 8.34
CA PRO A 229 -4.02 -22.32 9.63
C PRO A 229 -3.72 -23.34 10.72
N VAL A 230 -2.73 -23.03 11.55
CA VAL A 230 -2.44 -23.79 12.76
C VAL A 230 -2.91 -22.95 13.95
N PRO A 231 -4.03 -23.33 14.59
CA PRO A 231 -4.53 -22.61 15.75
C PRO A 231 -3.45 -22.57 16.85
N PRO A 232 -3.29 -21.44 17.55
CA PRO A 232 -2.47 -21.39 18.74
C PRO A 232 -3.03 -22.36 19.79
N PRO A 233 -2.19 -23.02 20.61
CA PRO A 233 -2.65 -23.92 21.66
C PRO A 233 -3.69 -23.28 22.56
N ASP A 234 -4.65 -24.07 23.05
CA ASP A 234 -5.64 -23.60 24.00
C ASP A 234 -4.97 -23.05 25.25
N ILE A 235 -5.56 -22.00 25.83
CA ILE A 235 -5.08 -21.46 27.10
C ILE A 235 -5.48 -22.48 28.18
N PRO A 236 -4.53 -23.01 28.98
CA PRO A 236 -4.85 -23.91 30.08
C PRO A 236 -5.90 -23.30 31.00
N GLN A 237 -6.86 -24.10 31.46
CA GLN A 237 -7.97 -23.61 32.30
C GLN A 237 -7.47 -22.94 33.58
N GLU A 238 -6.33 -23.36 34.14
CA GLU A 238 -5.74 -22.74 35.33
C GLU A 238 -5.40 -21.27 35.10
N ARG A 239 -5.09 -20.85 33.86
CA ARG A 239 -4.76 -19.46 33.52
C ARG A 239 -6.00 -18.58 33.32
N LEU A 240 -7.17 -19.17 33.04
CA LEU A 240 -8.43 -18.46 32.88
C LEU A 240 -9.09 -18.09 34.22
N THR A 241 -8.70 -18.77 35.30
CA THR A 241 -9.27 -18.61 36.65
C THR A 241 -8.30 -17.98 37.65
N LEU A 242 -7.10 -17.56 37.23
CA LEU A 242 -6.17 -16.86 38.10
C LEU A 242 -6.80 -15.55 38.57
N PRO A 243 -6.82 -15.28 39.90
CA PRO A 243 -7.26 -13.99 40.40
C PRO A 243 -6.37 -12.89 39.80
N GLN A 244 -7.00 -11.84 39.31
CA GLN A 244 -6.34 -10.66 38.77
C GLN A 244 -5.35 -10.12 39.80
N ILE A 245 -4.05 -10.12 39.43
CA ILE A 245 -2.97 -9.65 40.29
C ILE A 245 -3.26 -8.17 40.60
N PRO A 246 -3.32 -7.76 41.88
CA PRO A 246 -3.47 -6.35 42.22
C PRO A 246 -2.35 -5.55 41.56
N VAL A 247 -2.72 -4.60 40.68
CA VAL A 247 -1.75 -3.69 40.08
C VAL A 247 -1.22 -2.80 41.19
N GLN A 248 -0.01 -3.10 41.68
CA GLN A 248 0.71 -2.21 42.60
C GLN A 248 1.24 -1.05 41.76
N VAL A 249 0.58 0.11 41.87
CA VAL A 249 1.07 1.35 41.25
C VAL A 249 2.38 1.72 41.96
N PRO A 250 3.52 1.83 41.25
CA PRO A 250 4.76 2.28 41.87
C PRO A 250 4.57 3.69 42.42
N THR A 251 4.88 3.89 43.70
CA THR A 251 4.99 5.21 44.31
C THR A 251 5.97 6.07 43.52
N GLN A 252 5.53 7.26 43.13
CA GLN A 252 6.31 8.24 42.37
C GLN A 252 7.65 8.54 43.07
N GLN A 253 8.76 8.14 42.45
CA GLN A 253 10.08 8.67 42.77
C GLN A 253 10.28 9.99 42.01
N PRO A 254 10.98 11.00 42.59
CA PRO A 254 11.13 12.31 41.96
C PRO A 254 11.88 12.23 40.62
N SER A 255 11.38 12.97 39.64
CA SER A 255 11.85 13.04 38.26
C SER A 255 13.27 13.59 38.13
N ALA A 256 14.14 12.93 37.37
CA ALA A 256 15.34 13.54 36.79
C ALA A 256 14.99 14.37 35.55
N PRO A 257 15.81 15.36 35.13
CA PRO A 257 15.43 16.35 34.12
C PRO A 257 15.35 15.76 32.71
N SER A 258 14.37 16.27 31.95
CA SER A 258 14.01 15.89 30.59
C SER A 258 15.15 16.12 29.58
N GLN A 259 15.57 15.06 28.89
CA GLN A 259 16.27 15.18 27.60
C GLN A 259 15.27 14.93 26.46
N GLN A 260 15.24 15.86 25.52
CA GLN A 260 14.38 15.86 24.34
C GLN A 260 14.76 14.71 23.41
N THR A 261 13.82 13.82 23.11
CA THR A 261 13.95 12.83 22.04
C THR A 261 13.40 13.40 20.72
N PRO A 262 14.09 13.19 19.58
CA PRO A 262 13.61 13.60 18.27
C PRO A 262 12.43 12.73 17.80
N SER A 263 11.48 13.36 17.13
CA SER A 263 10.34 12.74 16.45
C SER A 263 10.75 11.95 15.21
N THR A 264 10.30 10.69 15.10
CA THR A 264 10.46 9.79 13.92
C THR A 264 9.11 9.61 13.21
N PRO A 265 9.04 9.40 11.87
CA PRO A 265 7.86 9.65 11.03
C PRO A 265 6.76 8.57 11.08
N PRO A 266 5.55 8.85 10.57
CA PRO A 266 4.38 7.98 10.74
C PRO A 266 4.34 6.80 9.76
N GLY A 267 4.18 5.58 10.30
CA GLY A 267 3.74 4.39 9.56
C GLY A 267 2.32 4.03 9.99
N ASN A 268 1.34 4.26 9.12
CA ASN A 268 -0.10 4.21 9.43
C ASN A 268 -0.70 2.79 9.44
N GLN A 269 -0.10 1.82 10.14
CA GLN A 269 -0.68 0.47 10.30
C GLN A 269 -0.53 0.02 11.76
N HIS A 270 -1.56 0.25 12.58
CA HIS A 270 -1.57 -0.19 13.98
C HIS A 270 -2.03 -1.66 14.04
N LEU A 271 -1.12 -2.58 14.35
CA LEU A 271 -1.49 -3.90 14.84
C LEU A 271 -1.75 -3.79 16.35
N PRO A 272 -2.95 -4.11 16.86
CA PRO A 272 -3.23 -4.08 18.29
C PRO A 272 -2.51 -5.25 19.00
N ASN A 273 -1.21 -5.10 19.30
CA ASN A 273 -0.44 -5.71 20.42
C ASN A 273 1.10 -5.63 20.30
N GLN A 274 1.70 -4.76 19.48
CA GLN A 274 3.17 -4.68 19.43
C GLN A 274 3.73 -3.70 20.48
N GLN A 275 4.34 -4.23 21.54
CA GLN A 275 5.32 -3.48 22.31
C GLN A 275 6.60 -3.34 21.46
N PRO A 276 7.22 -2.14 21.38
CA PRO A 276 8.48 -1.99 20.66
C PRO A 276 9.57 -2.84 21.33
N VAL A 277 10.19 -3.73 20.55
CA VAL A 277 11.42 -4.43 20.95
C VAL A 277 12.52 -3.37 21.03
N VAL A 278 12.91 -3.02 22.25
CA VAL A 278 14.07 -2.16 22.50
C VAL A 278 15.32 -3.04 22.43
N THR A 279 16.01 -3.04 21.29
CA THR A 279 17.38 -3.57 21.20
C THR A 279 18.32 -2.54 21.83
N PRO A 280 19.13 -2.88 22.85
CA PRO A 280 20.10 -1.94 23.40
C PRO A 280 21.16 -1.61 22.35
N THR A 281 21.30 -0.31 22.07
CA THR A 281 22.29 0.22 21.12
C THR A 281 23.70 0.05 21.69
N ARG A 282 24.56 -0.66 20.95
CA ARG A 282 26.01 -0.65 21.16
C ARG A 282 26.57 0.63 20.55
N GLU A 283 27.29 1.44 21.33
CA GLU A 283 27.98 2.64 20.84
C GLU A 283 28.91 2.32 19.65
N PRO A 284 28.93 3.16 18.58
CA PRO A 284 29.92 3.05 17.54
C PRO A 284 31.27 3.61 18.03
N SER A 285 32.31 2.77 18.02
CA SER A 285 33.70 3.23 18.15
C SER A 285 34.08 4.03 16.90
N ALA A 286 34.65 5.23 17.08
CA ALA A 286 35.10 6.09 15.99
C ALA A 286 36.22 5.45 15.15
N PRO A 287 36.19 5.53 13.81
CA PRO A 287 37.34 5.19 12.99
C PRO A 287 38.38 6.31 13.02
N ALA A 288 39.64 5.95 13.24
CA ALA A 288 40.78 6.84 13.08
C ALA A 288 40.93 7.27 11.61
N THR A 289 41.16 8.56 11.38
CA THR A 289 41.55 9.13 10.08
C THR A 289 42.92 8.61 9.63
N GLN A 290 42.95 7.83 8.56
CA GLN A 290 44.16 7.60 7.76
C GLN A 290 44.02 8.33 6.42
N ALA A 291 45.05 9.09 6.04
CA ALA A 291 45.13 9.84 4.79
C ALA A 291 45.27 8.89 3.57
N PRO A 292 44.80 9.27 2.37
CA PRO A 292 44.96 8.45 1.18
C PRO A 292 46.41 8.50 0.66
N ALA A 293 46.97 7.34 0.30
CA ALA A 293 48.19 7.25 -0.50
C ALA A 293 47.91 7.57 -1.98
N PRO A 294 48.89 8.09 -2.75
CA PRO A 294 48.70 8.39 -4.18
C PRO A 294 48.57 7.10 -5.00
N GLN A 295 47.50 6.97 -5.77
CA GLN A 295 47.34 5.90 -6.77
C GLN A 295 48.09 6.27 -8.06
N GLY A 296 48.93 5.35 -8.54
CA GLY A 296 49.60 5.44 -9.85
C GLY A 296 48.63 5.26 -11.03
N PRO A 297 49.09 5.53 -12.27
CA PRO A 297 48.22 5.55 -13.46
C PRO A 297 47.70 4.15 -13.83
N PRO A 298 46.53 4.08 -14.51
CA PRO A 298 45.89 2.81 -14.87
C PRO A 298 46.65 2.07 -15.97
N PRO A 299 46.60 0.72 -16.00
CA PRO A 299 47.17 -0.08 -17.09
C PRO A 299 46.34 0.05 -18.38
N ALA A 300 47.02 -0.07 -19.52
CA ALA A 300 46.46 0.01 -20.86
C ALA A 300 45.47 -1.16 -21.16
N PRO A 301 44.47 -0.95 -22.03
CA PRO A 301 43.51 -1.99 -22.39
C PRO A 301 44.14 -3.04 -23.31
N ASP A 302 44.02 -4.32 -22.91
CA ASP A 302 44.38 -5.48 -23.71
C ASP A 302 43.47 -5.59 -24.95
N GLY A 303 44.11 -5.70 -26.12
CA GLY A 303 43.45 -5.93 -27.40
C GLY A 303 42.85 -7.33 -27.47
N GLY A 304 41.53 -7.40 -27.28
CA GLY A 304 40.74 -8.61 -27.56
C GLY A 304 40.61 -8.87 -29.06
N ALA A 305 40.88 -10.11 -29.45
CA ALA A 305 40.79 -10.62 -30.82
C ALA A 305 39.35 -10.54 -31.40
N PRO A 306 39.19 -10.38 -32.73
CA PRO A 306 37.88 -10.29 -33.36
C PRO A 306 37.10 -11.62 -33.35
N PRO A 307 35.76 -11.57 -33.34
CA PRO A 307 34.91 -12.77 -33.34
C PRO A 307 35.01 -13.55 -34.66
N PRO A 308 34.89 -14.90 -34.64
CA PRO A 308 34.85 -15.70 -35.85
C PRO A 308 33.57 -15.43 -36.66
N ALA A 309 33.73 -15.43 -37.99
CA ALA A 309 32.70 -15.14 -38.98
C ALA A 309 31.53 -16.14 -38.97
N ASP A 310 30.34 -15.61 -39.28
CA ASP A 310 29.07 -16.31 -39.42
C ASP A 310 29.16 -17.53 -40.33
N ASN A 311 28.68 -18.68 -39.83
CA ASN A 311 28.38 -19.84 -40.67
C ASN A 311 27.14 -19.53 -41.53
N PRO A 312 27.15 -19.85 -42.84
CA PRO A 312 25.99 -19.64 -43.70
C PRO A 312 24.81 -20.54 -43.29
N PRO A 313 23.56 -20.09 -43.49
CA PRO A 313 22.38 -20.86 -43.13
C PRO A 313 22.25 -22.14 -43.98
N PRO A 314 21.71 -23.24 -43.42
CA PRO A 314 21.50 -24.48 -44.16
C PRO A 314 20.45 -24.31 -45.27
N ALA A 315 20.74 -24.92 -46.42
CA ALA A 315 19.91 -24.89 -47.62
C ALA A 315 18.53 -25.52 -47.40
N GLU A 316 17.52 -24.87 -47.99
CA GLU A 316 16.12 -25.28 -48.04
C GLU A 316 15.95 -26.58 -48.86
N PRO A 317 15.19 -27.59 -48.38
CA PRO A 317 14.93 -28.79 -49.17
C PRO A 317 13.92 -28.52 -50.30
N ALA A 318 14.24 -29.02 -51.49
CA ALA A 318 13.45 -28.89 -52.72
C ALA A 318 12.02 -29.49 -52.59
N PRO A 319 11.04 -28.96 -53.36
CA PRO A 319 9.67 -29.45 -53.32
C PRO A 319 9.56 -30.85 -53.94
N VAL A 320 8.80 -31.72 -53.27
CA VAL A 320 8.37 -33.00 -53.83
C VAL A 320 6.94 -32.82 -54.34
N ASN A 321 6.74 -33.13 -55.64
CA ASN A 321 5.44 -33.23 -56.31
C ASN A 321 4.52 -34.24 -55.65
#